data_AF-A0A6L9IX64-F1
#
_entry.id   AF-A0A6L9IX64-F1
#
_cell.length_a   1.000
_cell.length_b   1.000
_cell.length_c   1.000
_cell.angle_alpha   90.00
_cell.angle_beta   90.00
_cell.angle_gamma   90.00
#
_symmetry.space_group_name_H-M   'P 1'
#
loop_
_entity.id
_entity.type
_entity.pdbx_description
1 polymer ?
#
loop_
_entity_poly.entity_id
_entity_poly.type
_entity_poly.pdbx_seq_one_letter_code
_entity_poly.pdbx_strand_id
1 'polypeptide(L)' 'ITEGSGTQRAQLFWRWCMGWQATSRNIHIWAIWFAALTGITGAIGILLSGTAVMDWFEFGLRAGIVAPLP' A
#
# COMPACT_ATOMS: atom_id res chain seq x y z
N ILE A 1 -15.51 24.68 3.66
CA ILE A 1 -14.53 24.72 4.78
C ILE A 1 -13.14 24.97 4.22
N THR A 2 -12.50 26.06 4.65
CA THR A 2 -11.14 26.45 4.21
C THR A 2 -10.10 25.90 5.18
N GLU A 3 -8.90 25.61 4.70
CA GLU A 3 -7.80 25.13 5.55
C GLU A 3 -7.32 26.25 6.50
N GLY A 4 -7.24 25.95 7.80
CA GLY A 4 -6.73 26.87 8.82
C GLY A 4 -5.21 26.86 8.93
N SER A 5 -4.66 27.77 9.75
CA SER A 5 -3.21 27.90 9.99
C SER A 5 -2.56 26.61 10.52
N GLY A 6 -3.31 25.81 11.28
CA GLY A 6 -2.88 24.48 11.71
C GLY A 6 -2.58 23.55 10.53
N THR A 7 -3.52 23.41 9.58
CA THR A 7 -3.31 22.56 8.40
C THR A 7 -2.21 23.10 7.48
N GLN A 8 -2.12 24.42 7.33
CA GLN A 8 -1.04 25.04 6.53
C GLN A 8 0.35 24.67 7.06
N ARG A 9 0.54 24.66 8.39
CA ARG A 9 1.81 24.24 9.02
C ARG A 9 2.07 22.74 8.85
N ALA A 10 1.03 21.91 9.02
CA ALA A 10 1.14 20.46 8.78
C ALA A 10 1.53 20.13 7.34
N GLN A 11 0.99 20.86 6.36
CA GLN A 11 1.32 20.71 4.95
C GLN A 11 2.79 21.08 4.65
N LEU A 12 3.28 22.19 5.20
CA LEU A 12 4.68 22.61 5.00
C LEU A 12 5.68 21.63 5.60
N PHE A 13 5.38 21.07 6.77
CA PHE A 13 6.23 20.07 7.41
C PHE A 13 6.53 18.90 6.46
N TRP A 14 5.49 18.23 5.94
CA TRP A 14 5.67 17.09 5.05
C TRP A 14 6.36 17.46 3.74
N ARG A 15 6.06 18.63 3.18
CA ARG A 15 6.72 19.12 1.96
C ARG A 15 8.22 19.30 2.16
N TRP A 16 8.69 19.71 3.33
CA TRP A 16 10.12 19.81 3.61
C TRP A 16 10.78 18.47 3.95
N CYS A 17 10.05 17.52 4.52
CA CYS A 17 10.60 16.20 4.83
C CYS A 17 10.75 15.30 3.59
N MET A 18 9.83 15.39 2.63
CA MET A 18 9.71 14.41 1.54
C MET A 18 9.32 15.01 0.18
N GLY A 19 9.28 16.35 0.06
CA GLY A 19 9.11 17.06 -1.23
C GLY A 19 7.66 17.29 -1.67
N TRP A 20 6.68 16.70 -1.00
CA TRP A 20 5.24 16.83 -1.31
C TRP A 20 4.37 16.79 -0.05
N GLN A 21 3.07 17.11 -0.20
CA GLN A 21 2.10 17.15 0.89
C GLN A 21 0.69 16.74 0.44
N ALA A 22 -0.19 16.47 1.41
CA ALA A 22 -1.61 16.19 1.18
C ALA A 22 -2.52 17.23 1.87
N THR A 23 -3.76 17.36 1.40
CA THR A 23 -4.79 18.18 2.07
C THR A 23 -5.43 17.42 3.23
N SER A 24 -6.14 18.13 4.12
CA SER A 24 -6.81 17.51 5.28
C SER A 24 -7.78 16.40 4.88
N ARG A 25 -8.46 16.54 3.74
CA ARG A 25 -9.34 15.51 3.20
C ARG A 25 -8.58 14.38 2.52
N ASN A 26 -7.59 14.71 1.67
CA ASN A 26 -6.94 13.72 0.82
C ASN A 26 -6.18 12.68 1.65
N ILE A 27 -5.55 13.08 2.76
CA ILE A 27 -4.82 12.13 3.61
C ILE A 27 -5.71 11.01 4.17
N HIS A 28 -6.96 11.32 4.52
CA HIS A 28 -7.93 10.33 5.00
C HIS A 28 -8.38 9.38 3.89
N ILE A 29 -8.45 9.87 2.64
CA ILE A 29 -8.74 9.01 1.47
C ILE A 29 -7.61 8.01 1.24
N TRP A 30 -6.35 8.42 1.43
CA TRP A 30 -5.22 7.50 1.32
C TRP A 30 -5.26 6.45 2.43
N ALA A 31 -5.50 6.89 3.67
CA ALA A 31 -5.56 6.01 4.83
C ALA A 31 -6.63 4.92 4.68
N ILE A 32 -7.85 5.27 4.24
CA ILE A 32 -8.92 4.28 4.09
C ILE A 32 -8.62 3.28 2.97
N TRP A 33 -8.01 3.70 1.87
CA TRP A 33 -7.65 2.79 0.79
C TRP A 33 -6.50 1.85 1.20
N PHE A 34 -5.49 2.34 1.92
CA PHE A 34 -4.45 1.45 2.46
C PHE A 34 -5.02 0.40 3.43
N ALA A 35 -5.95 0.80 4.31
CA ALA A 35 -6.62 -0.12 5.21
C ALA A 35 -7.47 -1.16 4.44
N ALA A 36 -8.30 -0.71 3.50
CA ALA A 36 -9.18 -1.60 2.73
C ALA A 36 -8.39 -2.57 1.85
N LEU A 37 -7.36 -2.08 1.14
CA LEU A 37 -6.55 -2.91 0.24
C LEU A 37 -5.81 -4.02 0.99
N THR A 38 -5.39 -3.80 2.24
CA THR A 38 -4.76 -4.84 3.07
C THR A 38 -5.68 -6.06 3.23
N GLY A 39 -6.96 -5.84 3.52
CA GLY A 39 -7.95 -6.91 3.64
C GLY A 39 -8.27 -7.56 2.29
N ILE A 40 -8.42 -6.75 1.25
CA ILE A 40 -8.74 -7.24 -0.11
C ILE A 40 -7.61 -8.13 -0.65
N THR A 41 -6.35 -7.70 -0.54
CA THR A 41 -5.22 -8.51 -1.02
C THR A 41 -5.01 -9.77 -0.20
N GLY A 42 -5.28 -9.72 1.12
CA GLY A 42 -5.25 -10.91 1.98
C GLY A 42 -6.30 -11.94 1.56
N ALA A 43 -7.53 -11.51 1.30
CA ALA A 43 -8.60 -12.38 0.82
C ALA A 43 -8.29 -13.00 -0.55
N ILE A 44 -7.74 -12.20 -1.48
CA ILE A 44 -7.32 -12.71 -2.80
C ILE A 44 -6.24 -13.78 -2.64
N GLY A 45 -5.24 -13.56 -1.78
CA GLY A 45 -4.17 -14.54 -1.55
C GLY A 45 -4.69 -15.89 -1.03
N ILE A 46 -5.61 -15.87 -0.07
CA ILE A 46 -6.25 -17.09 0.43
C ILE A 46 -7.15 -17.74 -0.62
N LEU A 47 -7.92 -16.95 -1.36
CA LEU A 47 -8.80 -17.47 -2.40
C LEU A 47 -8.01 -18.23 -3.47
N LEU A 48 -6.86 -17.72 -3.89
CA LEU A 48 -6.01 -18.35 -4.91
C LEU A 48 -5.26 -19.57 -4.39
N SER A 49 -4.90 -19.59 -3.10
CA SER A 49 -4.17 -20.69 -2.48
C SER A 49 -5.04 -21.96 -2.42
N GLY A 50 -4.61 -23.02 -3.09
CA GLY A 50 -5.34 -24.28 -3.16
C GLY A 50 -6.45 -24.34 -4.21
N THR A 51 -6.78 -23.23 -4.89
CA THR A 51 -7.74 -23.23 -6.02
C THR A 51 -7.07 -22.99 -7.36
N ALA A 52 -6.10 -22.07 -7.41
CA ALA A 52 -5.37 -21.69 -8.60
C ALA A 52 -3.86 -21.95 -8.45
N VAL A 53 -3.32 -21.81 -7.24
CA VAL A 53 -1.90 -22.04 -6.93
C VAL A 53 -1.80 -23.06 -5.81
N MET A 54 -1.19 -24.21 -6.12
CA MET A 54 -1.01 -25.31 -5.16
C MET A 54 0.29 -25.20 -4.37
N ASP A 55 1.36 -24.70 -5.00
CA ASP A 55 2.65 -24.45 -4.38
C ASP A 55 3.18 -23.08 -4.84
N TRP A 56 3.30 -22.15 -3.89
CA TRP A 56 3.77 -20.79 -4.17
C TRP A 56 5.28 -20.73 -4.45
N PHE A 57 6.07 -21.65 -3.90
CA PHE A 57 7.51 -21.71 -4.18
C PHE A 57 7.76 -22.20 -5.61
N GLU A 58 7.05 -23.26 -6.01
CA GLU A 58 7.12 -23.74 -7.40
C GLU A 58 6.64 -22.68 -8.40
N PHE A 59 5.54 -21.97 -8.08
CA PHE A 59 5.10 -20.82 -8.87
C PHE A 59 6.21 -19.77 -9.01
N GLY A 60 6.90 -19.45 -7.92
CA GLY A 60 8.01 -18.50 -7.92
C GLY A 60 9.19 -18.94 -8.79
N LEU A 61 9.50 -20.25 -8.82
CA LEU A 61 10.53 -20.81 -9.71
C LEU A 61 10.14 -20.64 -11.18
N ARG A 62 8.90 -20.99 -11.54
CA ARG A 62 8.38 -20.83 -12.92
C ARG A 62 8.32 -19.37 -13.35
N ALA A 63 8.03 -18.46 -12.43
CA ALA A 63 8.00 -17.02 -12.67
C ALA A 63 9.40 -16.36 -12.65
N GLY A 64 10.46 -17.08 -12.24
CA GLY A 64 11.82 -16.56 -12.18
C GLY A 64 12.05 -15.51 -11.08
N ILE A 65 11.26 -15.54 -9.99
CA ILE A 65 11.37 -14.59 -8.87
C ILE A 65 12.07 -15.17 -7.64
N VAL A 66 12.40 -16.46 -7.66
CA VAL A 66 13.15 -17.12 -6.58
C VAL A 66 14.62 -16.71 -6.69
N ALA A 67 15.17 -16.19 -5.59
CA ALA A 67 16.60 -15.86 -5.51
C ALA A 67 17.44 -17.14 -5.64
N PRO A 68 18.52 -17.14 -6.44
CA PRO A 68 19.41 -18.28 -6.55
C PRO A 68 20.16 -18.49 -5.22
N LEU A 69 20.38 -19.76 -4.88
CA LEU A 69 21.33 -20.10 -3.83
C LEU A 69 22.76 -19.93 -4.38
N PRO A 70 23.74 -19.57 -3.52
CA PRO A 70 25.15 -19.51 -3.90
C PRO A 70 25.69 -20.83 -4.46
#